data_AF-A0AAW5TMC6-F1
#
_entry.id   AF-A0AAW5TMC6-F1
#
_cell.length_a   1.000
_cell.length_b   1.000
_cell.length_c   1.000
_cell.angle_alpha   90.00
_cell.angle_beta   90.00
_cell.angle_gamma   90.00
#
_symmetry.space_group_name_H-M   'P 1'
#
loop_
_entity.id
_entity.type
_entity.pdbx_description
1 polymer ?
#
loop_
_entity_poly.entity_id
_entity_poly.type
_entity_poly.pdbx_seq_one_letter_code
_entity_poly.pdbx_strand_id
1 'polypeptide(L)' 'MARQTRSANAGARRPRRNQRRNVTVGQAHIKSTFNNTIVSITDPTGAVIAS' A
#
# COMPACT_ATOMS: atom_id res chain seq x y z
N MET A 1 46.97 -17.68 2.68
CA MET A 1 46.43 -16.31 2.51
C MET A 1 45.47 -16.33 1.32
N ALA A 2 44.15 -16.32 1.57
CA ALA A 2 43.12 -15.94 0.60
C ALA A 2 41.76 -15.89 1.30
N ARG A 3 41.22 -14.69 1.56
CA ARG A 3 39.81 -14.50 1.89
C ARG A 3 39.30 -13.32 1.08
N GLN A 4 38.67 -13.62 -0.04
CA GLN A 4 37.86 -12.66 -0.77
C GLN A 4 36.43 -13.19 -0.80
N THR A 5 35.65 -12.81 0.22
CA THR A 5 34.19 -12.99 0.20
C THR A 5 33.56 -11.73 -0.36
N ARG A 6 32.85 -11.93 -1.47
CA ARG A 6 32.26 -10.91 -2.34
C ARG A 6 31.11 -10.16 -1.65
N SER A 7 30.99 -8.91 -2.06
CA SER A 7 29.90 -7.96 -1.80
C SER A 7 28.51 -8.60 -1.69
N ALA A 8 27.81 -8.31 -0.61
CA ALA A 8 26.35 -8.39 -0.56
C ALA A 8 25.84 -6.95 -0.55
N ASN A 9 25.48 -6.46 -1.72
CA ASN A 9 24.72 -5.23 -1.90
C ASN A 9 23.57 -5.23 -0.89
N ALA A 10 23.51 -4.18 -0.07
CA ALA A 10 22.37 -3.84 0.76
C ALA A 10 21.19 -3.53 -0.17
N GLY A 11 20.55 -4.58 -0.67
CA GLY A 11 19.35 -4.51 -1.49
C GLY A 11 18.29 -3.78 -0.69
N ALA A 12 17.83 -2.66 -1.25
CA ALA A 12 16.73 -1.85 -0.77
C ALA A 12 15.70 -2.70 -0.03
N ARG A 13 15.51 -2.41 1.27
CA ARG A 13 14.45 -2.98 2.10
C ARG A 13 13.13 -2.82 1.34
N ARG A 14 12.67 -3.88 0.67
CA ARG A 14 11.32 -3.95 0.11
C ARG A 14 10.38 -3.54 1.24
N PRO A 15 9.54 -2.50 1.08
CA PRO A 15 8.59 -2.14 2.10
C PRO A 15 7.81 -3.40 2.43
N ARG A 16 7.83 -3.79 3.71
CA ARG A 16 7.06 -4.93 4.20
C ARG A 16 5.63 -4.67 3.76
N ARG A 17 5.11 -5.52 2.88
CA ARG A 17 3.74 -5.41 2.38
C ARG A 17 2.85 -5.41 3.60
N ASN A 18 2.32 -4.24 3.96
CA ASN A 18 1.43 -4.09 5.10
C ASN A 18 0.36 -5.17 4.98
N GLN A 19 0.08 -5.85 6.10
CA GLN A 19 -0.89 -6.93 6.13
C GLN A 19 -2.17 -6.46 5.45
N ARG A 20 -2.60 -7.21 4.45
CA ARG A 20 -3.84 -6.93 3.74
C ARG A 20 -4.98 -7.13 4.73
N ARG A 21 -5.54 -6.04 5.26
CA ARG A 21 -6.79 -6.09 6.00
C ARG A 21 -7.88 -6.49 5.02
N ASN A 22 -8.55 -7.61 5.31
CA ASN A 22 -9.67 -8.09 4.52
C ASN A 22 -10.96 -7.53 5.12
N VAL A 23 -11.64 -6.65 4.40
CA VAL A 23 -12.88 -6.01 4.86
C VAL A 23 -14.01 -6.48 3.93
N THR A 24 -15.00 -7.18 4.48
CA THR A 24 -16.07 -7.82 3.69
C THR A 24 -17.11 -6.81 3.19
N VAL A 25 -17.35 -5.74 3.94
CA VAL A 25 -18.32 -4.69 3.62
C VAL A 25 -17.68 -3.33 3.92
N GLY A 26 -17.76 -2.41 2.98
CA GLY A 26 -17.21 -1.05 3.11
C GLY A 26 -18.04 -0.05 2.32
N GLN A 27 -17.63 1.22 2.37
CA GLN A 27 -18.28 2.31 1.65
C GLN A 27 -17.36 2.89 0.59
N ALA A 28 -17.92 3.30 -0.55
CA ALA A 28 -17.19 3.98 -1.60
C ALA A 28 -17.56 5.47 -1.58
N HIS A 29 -16.55 6.32 -1.36
CA HIS A 29 -16.68 7.76 -1.49
C HIS A 29 -16.15 8.19 -2.84
N ILE A 30 -17.03 8.75 -3.66
CA ILE A 30 -16.70 9.22 -5.01
C ILE A 30 -16.83 10.73 -5.02
N LYS A 31 -15.69 11.42 -5.20
CA LYS A 31 -15.66 12.86 -5.44
C LYS A 31 -15.29 13.09 -6.89
N SER A 32 -16.29 13.48 -7.69
CA SER A 32 -16.07 13.89 -9.07
C SER A 32 -16.10 15.41 -9.17
N THR A 33 -15.07 15.98 -9.79
CA THR A 33 -15.10 17.33 -10.37
C THR A 33 -15.13 17.20 -11.89
N PHE A 34 -15.11 18.32 -12.61
CA PHE A 34 -15.17 18.33 -14.07
C PHE A 34 -14.11 17.45 -14.74
N ASN A 35 -12.91 17.37 -14.17
CA ASN A 35 -11.78 16.68 -14.80
C ASN A 35 -11.18 15.57 -13.95
N ASN A 36 -11.62 15.41 -12.70
CA ASN A 36 -11.06 14.43 -11.80
C ASN A 36 -12.16 13.62 -11.14
N THR A 37 -11.97 12.31 -11.06
CA THR A 37 -12.76 11.43 -10.21
C THR A 37 -11.83 10.80 -9.20
N ILE A 38 -12.04 11.10 -7.92
CA ILE A 38 -11.30 10.48 -6.81
C ILE A 38 -12.23 9.48 -6.15
N VAL A 39 -11.78 8.23 -6.08
CA VAL A 39 -12.54 7.13 -5.48
C VAL A 39 -11.77 6.64 -4.27
N SER A 40 -12.35 6.77 -3.09
CA SER A 40 -11.78 6.22 -1.87
C SER A 40 -12.70 5.17 -1.28
N ILE A 41 -12.15 4.02 -0.91
CA ILE A 41 -12.87 2.94 -0.24
C ILE A 41 -12.53 2.98 1.24
N THR A 42 -13.56 3.04 2.07
CA THR A 42 -13.47 3.07 3.54
C THR A 42 -14.12 1.84 4.14
N ASP A 43 -13.68 1.48 5.33
CA ASP A 43 -14.40 0.52 6.17
C ASP A 43 -15.60 1.20 6.89
N PRO A 44 -16.50 0.44 7.54
CA PRO A 44 -17.64 1.01 8.25
C PRO A 44 -17.25 1.95 9.42
N THR A 45 -16.01 1.92 9.87
CA THR A 45 -15.47 2.82 10.89
C THR A 45 -14.88 4.12 10.31
N GLY A 46 -14.82 4.23 8.98
CA GLY A 46 -14.32 5.41 8.27
C GLY A 46 -12.82 5.40 7.98
N ALA A 47 -12.10 4.31 8.24
CA ALA A 47 -10.69 4.20 7.90
C ALA A 47 -10.52 3.93 6.39
N VAL A 48 -9.65 4.71 5.74
CA VAL A 48 -9.38 4.58 4.30
C VAL A 48 -8.53 3.34 4.05
N ILE A 49 -9.03 2.45 3.18
CA ILE A 49 -8.38 1.21 2.77
C ILE A 49 -7.60 1.42 1.47
N ALA A 50 -8.19 2.18 0.54
CA ALA A 50 -7.60 2.52 -0.76
C ALA A 50 -8.18 3.84 -1.29
N SER A 51 -7.39 4.57 -2.08
CA SER A 51 -7.72 5.86 -2.70
C SER A 51 -7.24 5.91 -4.15
#